data_AF-B7XB70-F1
#
_entry.id   AF-B7XB70-F1
#
_cell.length_a   1.000
_cell.length_b   1.000
_cell.length_c   1.000
_cell.angle_alpha   90.00
_cell.angle_beta   90.00
_cell.angle_gamma   90.00
#
_symmetry.space_group_name_H-M   'P 1'
#
loop_
_entity.id
_entity.type
_entity.pdbx_description
1 polymer ?
#
loop_
_entity_poly.entity_id
_entity_poly.type
_entity_poly.pdbx_seq_one_letter_code
_entity_poly.pdbx_strand_id
1 'polypeptide(L)'
;FKHLHKSTDNDLKKLFIRGQYTSGKVDGKKYISYRSEPNVEPESTTGTFVSGAFFVDSDRFRGVPFFFRTGKRLTAKGTHVNIVFKQIESIFGSSLQPNVLTIYIQPTEGFSLSMNGKEVGEQFNLAPLTLDYRTDATASGASP
;
A
#
# COMPACT_ATOMS: atom_id res chain seq x y z
N PHE A 1 16.01 -12.59 0.31
CA PHE A 1 16.83 -11.66 -0.50
C PHE A 1 17.70 -12.33 -1.57
N LYS A 2 18.23 -13.56 -1.40
CA LYS A 2 19.05 -14.22 -2.44
C LYS A 2 18.35 -14.41 -3.79
N HIS A 3 17.02 -14.55 -3.78
CA HIS A 3 16.17 -14.70 -4.97
C HIS A 3 15.53 -13.39 -5.45
N LEU A 4 16.01 -12.22 -4.99
CA LEU A 4 15.48 -10.96 -5.50
C LEU A 4 15.89 -10.83 -6.98
N HIS A 5 14.91 -10.60 -7.85
CA HIS A 5 15.15 -10.45 -9.27
C HIS A 5 16.05 -9.23 -9.55
N LYS A 6 17.13 -9.44 -10.31
CA LYS A 6 18.07 -8.37 -10.67
C LYS A 6 17.57 -7.64 -11.91
N SER A 7 16.88 -6.52 -11.69
CA SER A 7 16.35 -5.66 -12.76
C SER A 7 17.48 -4.95 -13.52
N THR A 8 17.33 -4.78 -14.83
CA THR A 8 18.23 -3.94 -15.63
C THR A 8 17.93 -2.45 -15.42
N ASP A 9 18.84 -1.56 -15.81
CA ASP A 9 18.61 -0.10 -15.73
C ASP A 9 17.35 0.35 -16.48
N ASN A 10 17.02 -0.31 -17.59
CA ASN A 10 15.80 -0.03 -18.35
C ASN A 10 14.55 -0.47 -17.59
N ASP A 11 14.62 -1.61 -16.91
CA ASP A 11 13.53 -2.10 -16.06
C ASP A 11 13.33 -1.17 -14.86
N LEU A 12 14.41 -0.73 -14.22
CA LEU A 12 14.35 0.22 -13.12
C LEU A 12 13.63 1.52 -13.52
N LYS A 13 13.93 2.06 -14.70
CA LYS A 13 13.25 3.27 -15.23
C LYS A 13 11.75 3.07 -15.48
N LYS A 14 11.31 1.83 -15.78
CA LYS A 14 9.90 1.51 -16.04
C LYS A 14 9.14 1.14 -14.76
N LEU A 15 9.80 0.46 -13.84
CA LEU A 15 9.18 -0.14 -12.66
C LEU A 15 9.25 0.76 -11.43
N PHE A 16 10.15 1.75 -11.40
CA PHE A 16 10.37 2.61 -10.24
C PHE A 16 10.13 4.07 -10.58
N ILE A 17 9.52 4.77 -9.63
CA ILE A 17 9.26 6.20 -9.68
C ILE A 17 9.84 6.81 -8.39
N ARG A 18 10.53 7.94 -8.55
CA ARG A 18 10.98 8.79 -7.44
C ARG A 18 10.31 10.15 -7.52
N GLY A 19 10.08 10.76 -6.37
CA GLY A 19 9.49 12.08 -6.26
C GLY A 19 10.15 12.91 -5.17
N GLN A 20 10.00 14.22 -5.27
CA GLN A 20 10.37 15.19 -4.25
C GLN A 20 9.15 16.07 -3.98
N TYR A 21 8.76 16.22 -2.71
CA TYR A 21 7.56 16.99 -2.39
C TYR A 21 7.77 18.49 -2.64
N THR A 22 6.73 19.14 -3.16
CA THR A 22 6.68 20.59 -3.36
C THR A 22 5.82 21.24 -2.28
N SER A 23 5.74 22.56 -2.30
CA SER A 23 4.85 23.29 -1.40
C SER A 23 3.40 22.89 -1.64
N GLY A 24 2.61 22.76 -0.58
CA GLY A 24 1.23 22.33 -0.67
C GLY A 24 0.44 22.58 0.60
N LYS A 25 -0.81 22.15 0.60
CA LYS A 25 -1.72 22.22 1.74
C LYS A 25 -2.30 20.85 2.02
N VAL A 26 -2.13 20.36 3.25
CA VAL A 26 -2.71 19.08 3.73
C VAL A 26 -3.42 19.39 5.04
N ASP A 27 -4.69 19.00 5.15
CA ASP A 27 -5.54 19.21 6.33
C ASP A 27 -5.51 20.65 6.86
N GLY A 28 -5.63 21.63 5.96
CA GLY A 28 -5.61 23.04 6.34
C GLY A 28 -4.20 23.64 6.53
N LYS A 29 -3.19 22.81 6.78
CA LYS A 29 -1.82 23.26 7.07
C LYS A 29 -1.01 23.44 5.80
N LYS A 30 -0.35 24.60 5.68
CA LYS A 30 0.59 24.90 4.58
C LYS A 30 1.95 24.28 4.86
N TYR A 31 2.57 23.74 3.82
CA TYR A 31 3.91 23.17 3.85
C TYR A 31 4.76 23.81 2.75
N ILE A 32 6.02 24.08 3.07
CA ILE A 32 7.03 24.55 2.12
C ILE A 32 7.55 23.38 1.28
N SER A 33 8.21 23.69 0.16
CA SER A 33 8.85 22.67 -0.68
C SER A 33 10.09 22.08 0.01
N TYR A 34 10.51 20.88 -0.37
CA TYR A 34 11.72 20.26 0.22
C TYR A 34 12.97 21.15 0.05
N ARG A 35 13.14 21.76 -1.12
CA ARG A 35 14.25 22.68 -1.43
C ARG A 35 14.22 23.99 -0.64
N SER A 36 13.09 24.30 -0.02
CA SER A 36 12.92 25.47 0.85
C SER A 36 13.10 25.15 2.34
N GLU A 37 13.25 23.88 2.71
CA GLU A 37 13.48 23.50 4.11
C GLU A 37 14.88 23.98 4.57
N PRO A 38 15.05 24.37 5.84
CA PRO A 38 16.35 24.75 6.38
C PRO A 38 17.39 23.64 6.19
N ASN A 39 18.60 24.03 5.81
CA ASN A 39 19.73 23.10 5.56
C ASN A 39 19.53 22.15 4.38
N VAL A 40 18.60 22.43 3.47
CA VAL A 40 18.50 21.74 2.17
C VAL A 40 19.12 22.62 1.07
N GLU A 41 19.91 22.00 0.20
CA GLU A 41 20.50 22.68 -0.95
C GLU A 41 19.39 23.05 -1.96
N PRO A 42 19.32 24.31 -2.45
CA PRO A 42 18.24 24.76 -3.34
C PRO A 42 18.07 23.95 -4.63
N GLU A 43 19.14 23.37 -5.17
CA GLU A 43 19.11 22.50 -6.35
C GLU A 43 19.10 20.99 -6.05
N SER A 44 18.82 20.62 -4.79
CA SER A 44 18.85 19.23 -4.36
C SER A 44 17.96 18.33 -5.22
N THR A 45 18.52 17.19 -5.62
CA THR A 45 17.82 16.13 -6.36
C THR A 45 17.42 14.95 -5.46
N THR A 46 17.56 15.10 -4.14
CA THR A 46 17.22 14.06 -3.16
C THR A 46 15.74 13.70 -3.22
N GLY A 47 15.44 12.42 -3.45
CA GLY A 47 14.07 11.92 -3.45
C GLY A 47 13.48 11.88 -2.04
N THR A 48 12.26 12.37 -1.87
CA THR A 48 11.48 12.27 -0.62
C THR A 48 10.33 11.27 -0.72
N PHE A 49 10.16 10.67 -1.89
CA PHE A 49 9.17 9.63 -2.20
C PHE A 49 9.78 8.63 -3.18
N VAL A 50 9.46 7.36 -3.00
CA VAL A 50 9.76 6.29 -3.94
C VAL A 50 8.62 5.29 -3.98
N SER A 51 8.29 4.82 -5.17
CA SER A 51 7.37 3.73 -5.40
C SER A 51 7.92 2.84 -6.49
N GLY A 52 7.66 1.54 -6.43
CA GLY A 52 8.03 0.66 -7.52
C GLY A 52 7.52 -0.75 -7.37
N ALA A 53 7.88 -1.57 -8.35
CA ALA A 53 7.59 -3.00 -8.36
C ALA A 53 8.90 -3.80 -8.42
N PHE A 54 8.97 -4.89 -7.66
CA PHE A 54 10.05 -5.87 -7.76
C PHE A 54 9.50 -7.29 -7.82
N PHE A 55 10.34 -8.22 -8.27
CA PHE A 55 9.99 -9.63 -8.43
C PHE A 55 10.93 -10.52 -7.60
N VAL A 56 10.44 -11.69 -7.21
CA VAL A 56 11.21 -12.70 -6.48
C VAL A 56 11.24 -14.00 -7.29
N ASP A 57 12.44 -14.38 -7.72
CA ASP A 57 12.70 -15.55 -8.57
C ASP A 57 12.66 -16.84 -7.74
N SER A 58 11.44 -17.25 -7.40
CA SER A 58 11.13 -18.48 -6.66
C SER A 58 9.86 -19.12 -7.19
N ASP A 59 9.66 -20.41 -6.95
CA ASP A 59 8.45 -21.11 -7.40
C ASP A 59 7.16 -20.53 -6.80
N ARG A 60 7.22 -20.12 -5.54
CA ARG A 60 6.07 -19.54 -4.83
C ARG A 60 5.63 -18.19 -5.39
N PHE A 61 6.58 -17.37 -5.85
CA PHE A 61 6.33 -15.97 -6.24
C PHE A 61 6.63 -15.66 -7.71
N ARG A 62 6.83 -16.70 -8.52
CA ARG A 62 7.14 -16.53 -9.94
C ARG A 62 6.04 -15.73 -10.64
N GLY A 63 6.43 -14.61 -11.24
CA GLY A 63 5.50 -13.71 -11.94
C GLY A 63 4.58 -12.88 -11.03
N VAL A 64 4.76 -12.90 -9.70
CA VAL A 64 3.99 -12.06 -8.77
C VAL A 64 4.74 -10.75 -8.53
N PRO A 65 4.20 -9.59 -8.92
CA PRO A 65 4.82 -8.30 -8.64
C PRO A 65 4.61 -7.91 -7.17
N PHE A 66 5.67 -7.45 -6.52
CA PHE A 66 5.62 -6.82 -5.21
C PHE A 66 5.71 -5.31 -5.37
N PHE A 67 4.60 -4.62 -5.14
CA PHE A 67 4.57 -3.17 -5.14
C PHE A 67 4.93 -2.61 -3.77
N PHE A 68 5.68 -1.52 -3.76
CA PHE A 68 5.93 -0.75 -2.55
C PHE A 68 5.82 0.74 -2.85
N ARG A 69 5.47 1.52 -1.83
CA ARG A 69 5.58 2.98 -1.85
C ARG A 69 5.95 3.48 -0.46
N THR A 70 6.79 4.49 -0.40
CA THR A 70 7.16 5.17 0.84
C THR A 70 7.51 6.62 0.53
N GLY A 71 7.26 7.51 1.48
CA GLY A 71 7.63 8.91 1.32
C GLY A 71 7.28 9.77 2.51
N LYS A 72 7.76 11.01 2.47
CA LYS A 72 7.46 12.06 3.42
C LYS A 72 6.36 12.97 2.88
N ARG A 73 5.66 13.68 3.77
CA ARG A 73 4.56 14.61 3.44
C ARG A 73 3.43 13.95 2.61
N LEU A 74 3.14 12.68 2.89
CA LEU A 74 1.97 11.98 2.34
C LEU A 74 0.70 12.32 3.13
N THR A 75 -0.46 12.00 2.58
CA THR A 75 -1.78 12.33 3.15
C THR A 75 -2.08 11.61 4.47
N ALA A 76 -1.44 10.49 4.74
CA ALA A 76 -1.64 9.73 5.98
C ALA A 76 -0.33 9.12 6.47
N LYS A 77 -0.18 9.07 7.80
CA LYS A 77 0.87 8.27 8.45
C LYS A 77 0.37 6.84 8.58
N GLY A 78 1.10 5.89 8.04
CA GLY A 78 0.79 4.47 8.24
C GLY A 78 1.77 3.55 7.55
N THR A 79 1.84 2.34 8.09
CA THR A 79 2.59 1.22 7.52
C THR A 79 1.63 0.04 7.46
N HIS A 80 1.40 -0.49 6.26
CA HIS A 80 0.52 -1.64 6.06
C HIS A 80 0.97 -2.45 4.83
N VAL A 81 0.56 -3.70 4.78
CA VAL A 81 0.77 -4.62 3.66
C VAL A 81 -0.59 -5.00 3.10
N ASN A 82 -0.75 -4.95 1.78
CA ASN A 82 -1.94 -5.45 1.10
C ASN A 82 -1.56 -6.68 0.28
N ILE A 83 -2.27 -7.78 0.51
CA ILE A 83 -2.20 -9.00 -0.29
C ILE A 83 -3.48 -9.07 -1.11
N VAL A 84 -3.35 -8.86 -2.42
CA VAL A 84 -4.47 -8.94 -3.36
C VAL A 84 -4.48 -10.34 -3.96
N PHE A 85 -5.54 -11.10 -3.71
CA PHE A 85 -5.68 -12.45 -4.24
C PHE A 85 -6.11 -12.41 -5.71
N LYS A 86 -5.71 -13.44 -6.47
CA LYS A 86 -6.18 -13.58 -7.85
C LYS A 86 -7.69 -13.77 -7.85
N GLN A 87 -8.37 -12.98 -8.66
CA GLN A 87 -9.81 -13.13 -8.86
C GLN A 87 -10.07 -14.34 -9.76
N ILE A 88 -10.95 -15.22 -9.31
CA ILE A 88 -11.48 -16.33 -10.11
C ILE A 88 -12.83 -15.94 -10.72
N GLU A 89 -13.21 -16.61 -11.80
CA GLU A 89 -14.55 -16.43 -12.37
C GLU A 89 -15.62 -16.85 -11.36
N SER A 90 -16.71 -16.08 -11.31
CA SER A 90 -17.82 -16.36 -10.43
C SER A 90 -18.66 -17.50 -10.96
N ILE A 91 -18.91 -18.49 -10.10
CA ILE A 91 -19.91 -19.54 -10.39
C ILE A 91 -21.35 -19.00 -10.40
N PHE A 92 -21.56 -17.75 -9.95
CA PHE A 92 -22.86 -17.09 -9.86
C PHE A 92 -23.12 -16.10 -11.02
N GLY A 93 -22.24 -16.05 -12.02
CA GLY A 93 -22.39 -15.17 -13.20
C GLY A 93 -22.22 -13.67 -12.92
N SER A 94 -21.94 -13.28 -11.67
CA SER A 94 -21.67 -11.89 -11.28
C SER A 94 -20.17 -11.58 -11.32
N SER A 95 -19.81 -10.33 -11.61
CA SER A 95 -18.43 -9.88 -11.41
C SER A 95 -18.10 -9.85 -9.91
N LEU A 96 -16.91 -10.31 -9.53
CA LEU A 96 -16.43 -10.35 -8.15
C LEU A 96 -15.28 -9.37 -7.98
N GLN A 97 -15.24 -8.70 -6.83
CA GLN A 97 -14.09 -7.88 -6.46
C GLN A 97 -12.96 -8.78 -5.94
N PRO A 98 -11.67 -8.48 -6.22
CA PRO A 98 -10.57 -9.22 -5.64
C PRO A 98 -10.66 -9.30 -4.11
N ASN A 99 -10.44 -10.48 -3.55
CA ASN A 99 -10.25 -10.58 -2.10
C ASN A 99 -8.95 -9.85 -1.72
N VAL A 100 -8.98 -9.10 -0.61
CA VAL A 100 -7.82 -8.34 -0.13
C VAL A 100 -7.61 -8.59 1.35
N LEU A 101 -6.44 -9.09 1.71
CA LEU A 101 -5.96 -9.11 3.09
C LEU A 101 -5.05 -7.90 3.32
N THR A 102 -5.48 -6.99 4.18
CA THR A 102 -4.67 -5.87 4.66
C THR A 102 -4.14 -6.21 6.04
N ILE A 103 -2.82 -6.10 6.23
CA ILE A 103 -2.15 -6.23 7.52
C ILE A 103 -1.68 -4.83 7.91
N TYR A 104 -2.19 -4.33 9.03
CA TYR A 104 -1.82 -3.02 9.56
C TYR A 104 -0.68 -3.20 10.57
N ILE A 105 0.39 -2.43 10.37
CA ILE A 105 1.60 -2.50 11.20
C ILE A 105 1.65 -1.29 12.14
N GLN A 106 1.39 -0.08 11.63
CA GLN A 106 1.37 1.16 12.41
C GLN A 106 0.41 2.17 11.76
N PRO A 107 -0.19 3.12 12.52
CA PRO A 107 -0.02 3.36 13.96
C PRO A 107 -0.86 2.45 14.87
N THR A 108 -1.83 1.73 14.30
CA THR A 108 -2.59 0.69 15.01
C THR A 108 -2.44 -0.62 14.28
N GLU A 109 -2.07 -1.65 15.02
CA GLU A 109 -1.87 -3.00 14.55
C GLU A 109 -3.21 -3.70 14.31
N GLY A 110 -3.23 -4.66 13.38
CA GLY A 110 -4.43 -5.44 13.11
C GLY A 110 -4.46 -5.95 11.69
N PHE A 111 -5.64 -6.40 11.26
CA PHE A 111 -5.86 -6.84 9.90
C PHE A 111 -7.30 -6.61 9.46
N SER A 112 -7.52 -6.61 8.15
CA SER A 112 -8.85 -6.70 7.54
C SER A 112 -8.80 -7.62 6.34
N LEU A 113 -9.81 -8.47 6.19
CA LEU A 113 -10.01 -9.35 5.05
C LEU A 113 -11.30 -8.96 4.34
N SER A 114 -11.17 -8.38 3.15
CA SER A 114 -12.27 -8.12 2.23
C SER A 114 -12.50 -9.36 1.36
N MET A 115 -13.74 -9.84 1.31
CA MET A 115 -14.17 -10.98 0.51
C MET A 115 -15.57 -10.77 -0.05
N ASN A 116 -15.99 -11.56 -1.03
CA ASN A 116 -17.35 -11.49 -1.57
C ASN A 116 -18.26 -12.46 -0.79
N GLY A 117 -19.45 -12.02 -0.40
CA GLY A 117 -20.46 -12.88 0.21
C GLY A 117 -21.87 -12.48 -0.23
N LYS A 118 -22.86 -13.25 0.24
CA LYS A 118 -24.27 -12.97 -0.06
C LYS A 118 -24.67 -11.64 0.58
N GLU A 119 -25.24 -10.75 -0.21
CA GLU A 119 -25.91 -9.56 0.29
C GLU A 119 -27.10 -9.95 1.18
N VAL A 120 -27.32 -9.18 2.25
CA VAL A 120 -28.46 -9.40 3.13
C VAL A 120 -29.73 -8.97 2.39
N GLY A 121 -30.62 -9.92 2.14
CA GLY A 121 -31.86 -9.68 1.42
C GLY A 121 -32.47 -10.95 0.85
N GLU A 122 -33.64 -10.76 0.23
CA GLU A 122 -34.38 -11.83 -0.44
C GLU A 122 -33.74 -12.18 -1.80
N GLN A 123 -33.21 -11.17 -2.52
CA GLN A 123 -32.52 -11.40 -3.78
C GLN A 123 -31.16 -12.08 -3.55
N PHE A 124 -30.75 -12.90 -4.53
CA PHE A 124 -29.42 -13.48 -4.56
C PHE A 124 -28.45 -12.53 -5.27
N ASN A 125 -27.82 -11.65 -4.49
CA ASN A 125 -26.75 -10.78 -4.94
C ASN A 125 -25.47 -11.06 -4.15
N LEU A 126 -24.32 -10.82 -4.77
CA LEU A 126 -23.02 -10.84 -4.10
C LEU A 126 -22.52 -9.42 -3.89
N ALA A 127 -22.02 -9.16 -2.67
CA ALA A 127 -21.41 -7.90 -2.31
C ALA A 127 -20.11 -8.14 -1.53
N PRO A 128 -19.14 -7.22 -1.60
CA PRO A 128 -17.98 -7.26 -0.72
C PRO A 128 -18.39 -7.12 0.75
N LEU A 129 -17.87 -7.99 1.61
CA LEU A 129 -17.94 -7.91 3.07
C LEU A 129 -16.51 -7.87 3.62
N THR A 130 -16.37 -7.24 4.79
CA THR A 130 -15.08 -7.12 5.48
C THR A 130 -15.15 -7.79 6.84
N LEU A 131 -14.15 -8.61 7.14
CA LEU A 131 -13.86 -9.10 8.48
C LEU A 131 -12.61 -8.36 8.97
N ASP A 132 -12.66 -7.71 10.14
CA ASP A 132 -11.53 -6.93 10.62
C ASP A 132 -11.30 -7.02 12.13
N TYR A 133 -10.05 -6.74 12.50
CA TYR A 133 -9.60 -6.55 13.86
C TYR A 133 -8.56 -5.43 13.87
N ARG A 134 -8.72 -4.45 14.76
CA ARG A 134 -7.73 -3.38 14.95
C ARG A 134 -7.53 -3.09 16.43
N THR A 135 -6.28 -2.83 16.81
CA THR A 135 -5.95 -2.28 18.12
C THR A 135 -6.32 -0.80 18.17
N ASP A 136 -6.61 -0.31 19.37
CA ASP A 136 -6.70 1.13 19.61
C ASP A 136 -5.30 1.69 19.89
N ALA A 137 -5.00 2.87 19.37
CA ALA A 137 -3.76 3.59 19.63
C ALA A 137 -3.58 3.93 21.12
N THR A 138 -4.67 3.93 21.90
CA THR A 138 -4.63 4.12 23.36
C THR A 138 -4.23 2.86 24.13
N ALA A 139 -4.37 1.66 23.54
CA ALA A 139 -4.09 0.39 24.20
C ALA A 139 -2.59 0.02 24.19
N SER A 140 -1.81 0.52 23.22
CA SER A 140 -0.38 0.23 23.11
C SER A 140 0.49 0.99 24.12
N GLY A 141 -0.02 2.07 24.72
CA GLY A 141 0.65 2.78 25.82
C GLY A 141 0.55 2.09 27.19
N ALA A 142 -0.28 1.04 27.28
CA ALA A 142 -0.51 0.26 28.51
C ALA A 142 -0.09 -1.21 28.37
N SER A 143 0.64 -1.55 27.30
CA SER A 143 1.29 -2.86 27.19
C SER A 143 2.58 -2.83 28.03
N PRO A 144 2.81 -3.81 28.93
CA PRO A 144 3.97 -3.83 29.81
C PRO A 144 5.31 -3.90 29.07
#